data_AF-A0A932U995-F1
#
_entry.id   AF-A0A932U995-F1
#
_cell.length_a   1.000
_cell.length_b   1.000
_cell.length_c   1.000
_cell.angle_alpha   90.00
_cell.angle_beta   90.00
_cell.angle_gamma   90.00
#
_symmetry.space_group_name_H-M   'P 1'
#
loop_
_entity.id
_entity.type
_entity.pdbx_description
1 polymer ?
#
loop_
_entity_poly.entity_id
_entity_poly.type
_entity_poly.pdbx_seq_one_letter_code
_entity_poly.pdbx_strand_id
1 'polypeptide(L)'
;MDTKTRRMSLVLEPPATVLVSVGQPITAGTVVARGQLLDAPMVLPLSQALQSSPAEAVGLLTKKVGDPVQLNEVIATRAAFLATKTVRSPIAGIVLGIDFTRGEVALLSTGEPSELRTPVAGTVVEVKPGRGITLEYAAAELAGVGLGAPASGRITIVSDAA
;
A
#
# COMPACT_ATOMS: atom_id res chain seq x y z
N MET A 1 -21.57 -31.45 12.33
CA MET A 1 -21.13 -30.05 12.52
C MET A 1 -22.12 -29.13 11.83
N ASP A 2 -22.77 -28.24 12.58
CA ASP A 2 -23.69 -27.25 12.01
C ASP A 2 -22.90 -26.20 11.22
N THR A 3 -23.16 -26.08 9.93
CA THR A 3 -22.43 -25.18 9.03
C THR A 3 -23.27 -23.92 8.84
N LYS A 4 -22.71 -22.76 9.19
CA LYS A 4 -23.39 -21.47 9.09
C LYS A 4 -22.73 -20.60 8.04
N THR A 5 -23.55 -19.84 7.31
CA THR A 5 -23.04 -18.81 6.39
C THR A 5 -22.48 -17.65 7.18
N ARG A 6 -21.25 -17.23 6.83
CA ARG A 6 -20.55 -16.10 7.42
C ARG A 6 -20.16 -15.11 6.32
N ARG A 7 -20.01 -13.85 6.72
CA ARG A 7 -19.50 -12.77 5.87
C ARG A 7 -18.14 -12.33 6.36
N MET A 8 -17.23 -12.06 5.43
CA MET A 8 -15.91 -11.49 5.73
C MET A 8 -15.60 -10.37 4.75
N SER A 9 -15.26 -9.21 5.29
CA SER A 9 -14.76 -8.08 4.52
C SER A 9 -13.24 -8.12 4.46
N LEU A 10 -12.71 -8.04 3.25
CA LEU A 10 -11.28 -7.95 2.96
C LEU A 10 -11.03 -6.60 2.27
N VAL A 11 -10.03 -5.84 2.73
CA VAL A 11 -9.71 -4.51 2.19
C VAL A 11 -8.20 -4.34 2.03
N LEU A 12 -7.81 -3.55 1.02
CA LEU A 12 -6.49 -2.98 0.83
C LEU A 12 -6.55 -1.46 1.01
N GLU A 13 -5.38 -0.88 1.29
CA GLU A 13 -5.20 0.56 1.27
C GLU A 13 -5.34 1.10 -0.16
N PRO A 14 -6.07 2.22 -0.36
CA PRO A 14 -6.12 2.88 -1.66
C PRO A 14 -4.74 3.42 -2.07
N PRO A 15 -4.42 3.47 -3.39
CA PRO A 15 -5.26 3.04 -4.51
C PRO A 15 -5.18 1.51 -4.74
N ALA A 16 -6.34 0.84 -4.76
CA ALA A 16 -6.45 -0.58 -5.12
C ALA A 16 -7.45 -0.83 -6.25
N THR A 17 -7.14 -1.77 -7.13
CA THR A 17 -8.02 -2.26 -8.20
C THR A 17 -8.60 -3.62 -7.81
N VAL A 18 -9.91 -3.70 -7.71
CA VAL A 18 -10.63 -4.97 -7.48
C VAL A 18 -10.70 -5.74 -8.81
N LEU A 19 -10.37 -7.03 -8.76
CA LEU A 19 -10.24 -7.91 -9.93
C LEU A 19 -11.43 -8.86 -10.10
N VAL A 20 -12.41 -8.81 -9.20
CA VAL A 20 -13.56 -9.74 -9.15
C VAL A 20 -14.87 -8.97 -9.12
N SER A 21 -15.94 -9.65 -9.51
CA SER A 21 -17.30 -9.10 -9.56
C SER A 21 -18.20 -9.73 -8.50
N VAL A 22 -19.28 -9.02 -8.14
CA VAL A 22 -20.33 -9.57 -7.27
C VAL A 22 -20.93 -10.84 -7.92
N GLY A 23 -21.17 -11.87 -7.11
CA GLY A 23 -21.64 -13.18 -7.53
C GLY A 23 -20.54 -14.16 -7.97
N GLN A 24 -19.29 -13.70 -8.08
CA GLN A 24 -18.19 -14.56 -8.52
C GLN A 24 -17.81 -15.59 -7.43
N PRO A 25 -17.74 -16.89 -7.77
CA PRO A 25 -17.19 -17.90 -6.88
C PRO A 25 -15.66 -17.76 -6.80
N ILE A 26 -15.12 -17.92 -5.59
CA ILE A 26 -13.69 -17.79 -5.28
C ILE A 26 -13.22 -19.01 -4.47
N THR A 27 -11.95 -19.36 -4.62
CA THR A 27 -11.28 -20.38 -3.79
C THR A 27 -10.29 -19.72 -2.82
N ALA A 28 -9.83 -20.46 -1.82
CA ALA A 28 -8.74 -20.00 -0.97
C ALA A 28 -7.48 -19.71 -1.81
N GLY A 29 -6.84 -18.57 -1.58
CA GLY A 29 -5.67 -18.06 -2.31
C GLY A 29 -5.99 -17.17 -3.51
N THR A 30 -7.26 -17.05 -3.92
CA THR A 30 -7.67 -16.22 -5.07
C THR A 30 -7.31 -14.76 -4.83
N VAL A 31 -6.65 -14.12 -5.82
CA VAL A 31 -6.35 -12.69 -5.78
C VAL A 31 -7.60 -11.92 -6.17
N VAL A 32 -8.13 -11.14 -5.24
CA VAL A 32 -9.41 -10.40 -5.43
C VAL A 32 -9.21 -8.91 -5.63
N ALA A 33 -8.07 -8.35 -5.19
CA ALA A 33 -7.70 -6.98 -5.45
C ALA A 33 -6.17 -6.85 -5.50
N ARG A 34 -5.68 -5.85 -6.23
CA ARG A 34 -4.27 -5.44 -6.29
C ARG A 34 -4.15 -3.99 -5.90
N GLY A 35 -3.09 -3.62 -5.21
CA GLY A 35 -2.80 -2.24 -4.85
C GLY A 35 -1.31 -2.00 -4.76
N GLN A 36 -0.95 -0.83 -4.25
CA GLN A 36 0.41 -0.46 -3.92
C GLN A 36 0.47 -0.14 -2.42
N LEU A 37 1.40 -0.77 -1.71
CA LEU A 37 1.67 -0.40 -0.34
C LEU A 37 2.58 0.83 -0.36
N LEU A 38 2.01 1.99 0.01
CA LEU A 38 2.72 3.27 0.01
C LEU A 38 3.26 3.55 1.40
N ASP A 39 4.53 3.95 1.48
CA ASP A 39 5.11 4.48 2.71
C ASP A 39 4.58 5.89 3.01
N ALA A 40 4.77 6.34 4.25
CA ALA A 40 4.50 7.73 4.62
C ALA A 40 5.31 8.70 3.72
N PRO A 41 4.73 9.84 3.30
CA PRO A 41 5.46 10.83 2.51
C PRO A 41 6.73 11.30 3.21
N MET A 42 7.84 11.32 2.47
CA MET A 42 9.12 11.81 2.97
C MET A 42 9.28 13.28 2.62
N VAL A 43 9.62 14.11 3.60
CA VAL A 43 9.83 15.55 3.42
C VAL A 43 11.32 15.86 3.40
N LEU A 44 11.77 16.56 2.35
CA LEU A 44 13.15 16.99 2.18
C LEU A 44 13.27 18.51 2.32
N PRO A 45 14.07 19.03 3.26
CA PRO A 45 14.28 20.46 3.44
C PRO A 45 15.29 20.99 2.41
N LEU A 46 14.79 21.48 1.27
CA LEU A 46 15.62 21.98 0.17
C LEU A 46 16.40 23.23 0.55
N SER A 47 15.77 24.17 1.25
CA SER A 47 16.39 25.43 1.69
C SER A 47 17.62 25.19 2.55
N GLN A 48 17.54 24.25 3.49
CA GLN A 48 18.65 23.85 4.35
C GLN A 48 19.75 23.12 3.56
N ALA A 49 19.36 22.18 2.70
CA ALA A 49 20.31 21.40 1.92
C ALA A 49 21.08 22.24 0.87
N LEU A 50 20.41 23.20 0.23
CA LEU A 50 21.00 24.10 -0.76
C LEU A 50 21.60 25.37 -0.13
N GLN A 51 21.37 25.60 1.17
CA GLN A 51 21.76 26.80 1.92
C GLN A 51 21.29 28.10 1.25
N SER A 52 20.03 28.12 0.84
CA SER A 52 19.40 29.22 0.12
C SER A 52 18.08 29.61 0.77
N SER A 53 17.51 30.75 0.36
CA SER A 53 16.16 31.11 0.80
C SER A 53 15.13 30.07 0.32
N PRO A 54 13.97 29.91 1.00
CA PRO A 54 12.91 29.01 0.56
C PRO A 54 12.48 29.22 -0.89
N ALA A 55 12.31 30.49 -1.31
CA ALA A 55 11.92 30.84 -2.67
C ALA A 55 13.00 30.46 -3.70
N GLU A 56 14.28 30.73 -3.41
CA GLU A 56 15.40 30.32 -4.28
C GLU A 56 15.51 28.79 -4.35
N ALA A 57 15.38 28.09 -3.22
CA ALA A 57 15.50 26.63 -3.16
C ALA A 57 14.44 25.93 -4.02
N VAL A 58 13.19 26.40 -3.93
CA VAL A 58 12.09 25.86 -4.74
C VAL A 58 12.26 26.23 -6.22
N GLY A 59 12.79 27.40 -6.53
CA GLY A 59 13.12 27.81 -7.91
C GLY A 59 14.22 26.97 -8.56
N LEU A 60 15.03 26.26 -7.77
CA LEU A 60 16.10 25.38 -8.23
C LEU A 60 15.65 23.92 -8.41
N LEU A 61 14.39 23.60 -8.14
CA LEU A 61 13.83 22.28 -8.42
C LEU A 61 13.76 22.02 -9.93
N THR A 62 14.19 20.83 -10.31
CA THR A 62 14.08 20.30 -11.69
C THR A 62 12.80 19.49 -11.90
N LYS A 63 12.02 19.29 -10.83
CA LYS A 63 10.79 18.49 -10.79
C LYS A 63 9.63 19.33 -10.26
N LYS A 64 8.43 19.02 -10.74
CA LYS A 64 7.16 19.64 -10.33
C LYS A 64 6.29 18.61 -9.62
N VAL A 65 5.25 19.08 -8.94
CA VAL A 65 4.23 18.19 -8.33
C VAL A 65 3.66 17.26 -9.40
N GLY A 66 3.63 15.96 -9.10
CA GLY A 66 3.22 14.90 -10.02
C GLY A 66 4.35 14.28 -10.84
N ASP A 67 5.53 14.89 -10.91
CA ASP A 67 6.64 14.31 -11.67
C ASP A 67 7.23 13.08 -10.97
N PRO A 68 7.63 12.04 -11.72
CA PRO A 68 8.33 10.90 -11.17
C PRO A 68 9.77 11.25 -10.79
N VAL A 69 10.25 10.61 -9.73
CA VAL A 69 11.64 10.67 -9.25
C VAL A 69 12.20 9.26 -9.08
N GLN A 70 13.48 9.08 -9.36
CA GLN A 70 14.21 7.83 -9.14
C GLN A 70 15.11 7.92 -7.91
N LEU A 71 15.46 6.76 -7.35
CA LEU A 71 16.44 6.68 -6.27
C LEU A 71 17.76 7.33 -6.70
N ASN A 72 18.29 8.23 -5.87
CA ASN A 72 19.50 9.03 -6.10
C ASN A 72 19.45 10.03 -7.27
N GLU A 73 18.29 10.24 -7.89
CA GLU A 73 18.10 11.26 -8.93
C GLU A 73 18.30 12.66 -8.34
N VAL A 74 19.02 13.53 -9.06
CA VAL A 74 19.19 14.93 -8.66
C VAL A 74 17.88 15.68 -8.92
N ILE A 75 17.25 16.17 -7.85
CA ILE A 75 15.97 16.89 -7.92
C ILE A 75 16.15 18.41 -7.83
N ALA A 76 17.25 18.89 -7.25
CA ALA A 76 17.60 20.31 -7.24
C ALA A 76 19.13 20.49 -7.27
N THR A 77 19.60 21.54 -7.94
CA THR A 77 21.03 21.88 -8.01
C THR A 77 21.24 23.37 -7.83
N ARG A 78 22.16 23.74 -6.94
CA ARG A 78 22.68 25.10 -6.81
C ARG A 78 24.14 25.12 -7.21
N ALA A 79 24.44 25.80 -8.32
CA ALA A 79 25.80 26.07 -8.73
C ALA A 79 26.26 27.41 -8.15
N ALA A 80 27.33 27.41 -7.37
CA ALA A 80 28.02 28.62 -6.92
C ALA A 80 29.48 28.59 -7.39
N PHE A 81 30.13 29.75 -7.39
CA PHE A 81 31.47 29.96 -7.96
C PHE A 81 32.56 29.05 -7.38
N LEU A 82 32.38 28.55 -6.13
CA LEU A 82 33.34 27.71 -5.42
C LEU A 82 32.81 26.30 -5.08
N ALA A 83 31.51 26.04 -5.21
CA ALA A 83 30.92 24.76 -4.85
C ALA A 83 29.55 24.55 -5.52
N THR A 84 29.29 23.32 -5.95
CA THR A 84 27.96 22.89 -6.40
C THR A 84 27.30 22.06 -5.30
N LYS A 85 26.07 22.42 -4.94
CA LYS A 85 25.24 21.65 -4.01
C LYS A 85 24.10 21.01 -4.77
N THR A 86 23.88 19.72 -4.54
CA THR A 86 22.81 18.95 -5.18
C THR A 86 21.97 18.28 -4.12
N VAL A 87 20.65 18.33 -4.27
CA VAL A 87 19.72 17.50 -3.51
C VAL A 87 19.32 16.32 -4.38
N ARG A 88 19.39 15.12 -3.81
CA ARG A 88 19.02 13.88 -4.47
C ARG A 88 17.79 13.27 -3.81
N SER A 89 16.96 12.62 -4.61
CA SER A 89 15.84 11.85 -4.09
C SER A 89 16.35 10.59 -3.35
N PRO A 90 15.94 10.36 -2.10
CA PRO A 90 16.27 9.14 -1.36
C PRO A 90 15.34 7.97 -1.70
N ILE A 91 14.32 8.18 -2.52
CA ILE A 91 13.33 7.17 -2.91
C ILE A 91 13.04 7.21 -4.41
N ALA A 92 12.56 6.09 -4.97
CA ALA A 92 11.85 6.11 -6.24
C ALA A 92 10.36 6.37 -5.97
N GLY A 93 9.76 7.32 -6.68
CA GLY A 93 8.49 7.89 -6.25
C GLY A 93 7.95 8.96 -7.17
N ILE A 94 7.08 9.79 -6.60
CA ILE A 94 6.53 10.99 -7.22
C ILE A 94 6.71 12.19 -6.28
N VAL A 95 6.78 13.39 -6.86
CA VAL A 95 6.67 14.62 -6.08
C VAL A 95 5.22 14.81 -5.66
N LEU A 96 4.93 14.62 -4.38
CA LEU A 96 3.59 14.75 -3.81
C LEU A 96 3.19 16.23 -3.64
N GLY A 97 4.14 17.07 -3.28
CA GLY A 97 3.88 18.47 -2.98
C GLY A 97 5.15 19.27 -2.76
N ILE A 98 5.05 20.59 -2.89
CA ILE A 98 6.14 21.53 -2.65
C ILE A 98 5.63 22.60 -1.68
N ASP A 99 6.34 22.79 -0.58
CA ASP A 99 6.07 23.85 0.39
C ASP A 99 6.95 25.07 0.07
N PHE A 100 6.34 26.10 -0.50
CA PHE A 100 7.02 27.33 -0.88
C PHE A 100 7.44 28.20 0.32
N THR A 101 6.76 28.06 1.45
CA THR A 101 7.03 28.86 2.65
C THR A 101 8.24 28.33 3.40
N ARG A 102 8.35 27.01 3.54
CA ARG A 102 9.48 26.34 4.23
C ARG A 102 10.61 25.96 3.28
N GLY A 103 10.34 25.91 1.98
CA GLY A 103 11.30 25.49 0.96
C GLY A 103 11.57 23.99 1.08
N GLU A 104 10.50 23.21 1.15
CA GLU A 104 10.54 21.75 1.32
C GLU A 104 9.84 21.06 0.15
N VAL A 105 10.25 19.83 -0.16
CA VAL A 105 9.55 18.96 -1.11
C VAL A 105 9.12 17.68 -0.43
N ALA A 106 7.87 17.29 -0.64
CA ALA A 106 7.32 16.02 -0.20
C ALA A 106 7.38 15.02 -1.35
N LEU A 107 7.98 13.86 -1.09
CA LEU A 107 8.07 12.74 -2.02
C LEU A 107 7.25 11.57 -1.49
N LEU A 108 6.55 10.88 -2.38
CA LEU A 108 5.79 9.68 -2.07
C LEU A 108 6.36 8.52 -2.88
N SER A 109 6.67 7.41 -2.21
CA SER A 109 7.15 6.19 -2.88
C SER A 109 6.13 5.70 -3.90
N THR A 110 6.56 5.07 -4.99
CA THR A 110 5.64 4.36 -5.90
C THR A 110 5.04 3.11 -5.26
N GLY A 111 5.52 2.73 -4.08
CA GLY A 111 5.06 1.61 -3.30
C GLY A 111 5.47 0.25 -3.85
N GLU A 112 5.35 -0.77 -2.99
CA GLU A 112 5.53 -2.17 -3.37
C GLU A 112 4.19 -2.77 -3.82
N PRO A 113 4.16 -3.62 -4.86
CA PRO A 113 2.93 -4.31 -5.28
C PRO A 113 2.33 -5.12 -4.13
N SER A 114 1.04 -4.94 -3.88
CA SER A 114 0.31 -5.67 -2.84
C SER A 114 -0.91 -6.39 -3.43
N GLU A 115 -1.17 -7.59 -2.93
CA GLU A 115 -2.29 -8.43 -3.38
C GLU A 115 -3.20 -8.81 -2.20
N LEU A 116 -4.50 -8.66 -2.40
CA LEU A 116 -5.51 -9.14 -1.47
C LEU A 116 -5.91 -10.56 -1.86
N ARG A 117 -5.60 -11.53 -0.99
CA ARG A 117 -5.92 -12.94 -1.20
C ARG A 117 -7.01 -13.41 -0.25
N THR A 118 -7.90 -14.24 -0.75
CA THR A 118 -8.99 -14.80 0.04
C THR A 118 -8.49 -15.99 0.87
N PRO A 119 -8.70 -16.05 2.18
CA PRO A 119 -8.23 -17.17 2.98
C PRO A 119 -9.17 -18.39 2.91
N VAL A 120 -10.38 -18.20 2.37
CA VAL A 120 -11.44 -19.23 2.29
C VAL A 120 -12.07 -19.25 0.91
N ALA A 121 -12.69 -20.37 0.57
CA ALA A 121 -13.57 -20.47 -0.59
C ALA A 121 -14.96 -19.90 -0.26
N GLY A 122 -15.62 -19.27 -1.23
CA GLY A 122 -16.90 -18.60 -1.03
C GLY A 122 -17.38 -17.87 -2.28
N THR A 123 -18.29 -16.92 -2.09
CA THR A 123 -18.87 -16.10 -3.16
C THR A 123 -18.76 -14.62 -2.80
N VAL A 124 -18.36 -13.79 -3.76
CA VAL A 124 -18.31 -12.34 -3.57
C VAL A 124 -19.73 -11.79 -3.48
N VAL A 125 -20.08 -11.11 -2.40
CA VAL A 125 -21.42 -10.52 -2.20
C VAL A 125 -21.43 -9.00 -2.32
N GLU A 126 -20.27 -8.37 -2.21
CA GLU A 126 -20.12 -6.92 -2.31
C GLU A 126 -18.73 -6.58 -2.86
N VAL A 127 -18.66 -5.59 -3.73
CA VAL A 127 -17.40 -4.98 -4.18
C VAL A 127 -17.33 -3.57 -3.63
N LYS A 128 -16.20 -3.22 -2.99
CA LYS A 128 -15.89 -1.89 -2.49
C LYS A 128 -14.83 -1.28 -3.44
N PRO A 129 -15.25 -0.48 -4.43
CA PRO A 129 -14.34 0.06 -5.45
C PRO A 129 -13.17 0.79 -4.80
N GLY A 130 -11.96 0.61 -5.35
CA GLY A 130 -10.77 1.27 -4.83
C GLY A 130 -10.15 0.63 -3.58
N ARG A 131 -10.79 -0.39 -2.99
CA ARG A 131 -10.38 -0.96 -1.69
C ARG A 131 -10.41 -2.47 -1.61
N GLY A 132 -11.53 -3.14 -1.91
CA GLY A 132 -11.65 -4.57 -1.64
C GLY A 132 -13.05 -5.14 -1.83
N ILE A 133 -13.38 -6.20 -1.09
CA ILE A 133 -14.61 -6.99 -1.26
C ILE A 133 -15.19 -7.46 0.07
N THR A 134 -16.47 -7.85 0.05
CA THR A 134 -17.07 -8.71 1.07
C THR A 134 -17.45 -10.03 0.43
N LEU A 135 -17.12 -11.15 1.09
CA LEU A 135 -17.46 -12.49 0.63
C LEU A 135 -18.32 -13.23 1.66
N GLU A 136 -19.21 -14.08 1.15
CA GLU A 136 -19.95 -15.07 1.93
C GLU A 136 -19.28 -16.44 1.79
N TYR A 137 -19.17 -17.16 2.90
CA TYR A 137 -18.58 -18.48 2.95
C TYR A 137 -19.27 -19.34 4.00
N ALA A 138 -19.23 -20.65 3.79
CA ALA A 138 -19.75 -21.63 4.73
C ALA A 138 -18.66 -21.97 5.75
N ALA A 139 -18.98 -21.87 7.04
CA ALA A 139 -18.04 -22.18 8.12
C ALA A 139 -18.74 -22.94 9.26
N ALA A 140 -17.98 -23.84 9.88
CA ALA A 140 -18.36 -24.46 11.14
C ALA A 140 -17.55 -23.80 12.27
N GLU A 141 -18.17 -23.62 13.42
CA GLU A 141 -17.53 -23.02 14.59
C GLU A 141 -16.83 -24.12 15.41
N LEU A 142 -15.57 -23.87 15.74
CA LEU A 142 -14.77 -24.70 16.64
C LEU A 142 -14.33 -23.81 17.81
N ALA A 143 -14.76 -24.16 19.02
CA ALA A 143 -14.39 -23.44 20.23
C ALA A 143 -13.30 -24.19 20.99
N GLY A 144 -12.25 -23.50 21.40
CA GLY A 144 -11.14 -24.07 22.14
C GLY A 144 -9.98 -23.08 22.33
N VAL A 145 -8.93 -23.53 23.02
CA VAL A 145 -7.68 -22.77 23.19
C VAL A 145 -6.62 -23.37 22.25
N GLY A 146 -6.14 -22.55 21.31
CA GLY A 146 -5.01 -22.89 20.46
C GLY A 146 -3.69 -22.38 21.05
N LEU A 147 -2.66 -23.22 21.05
CA LEU A 147 -1.29 -22.84 21.38
C LEU A 147 -0.41 -23.02 20.14
N GLY A 148 0.37 -21.99 19.80
CA GLY A 148 1.30 -22.04 18.68
C GLY A 148 1.09 -20.93 17.65
N ALA A 149 1.81 -21.03 16.55
CA ALA A 149 1.72 -20.07 15.45
C ALA A 149 0.43 -20.29 14.63
N PRO A 150 -0.10 -19.23 13.97
CA PRO A 150 -1.19 -19.38 13.01
C PRO A 150 -0.84 -20.39 11.92
N ALA A 151 -1.73 -21.36 11.67
CA ALA A 151 -1.57 -22.38 10.66
C ALA A 151 -2.88 -22.61 9.91
N SER A 152 -2.80 -23.13 8.68
CA SER A 152 -3.95 -23.49 7.86
C SER A 152 -3.78 -24.92 7.37
N GLY A 153 -4.85 -25.71 7.39
CA GLY A 153 -4.78 -27.12 7.04
C GLY A 153 -6.15 -27.81 7.05
N ARG A 154 -6.16 -29.08 6.66
CA ARG A 154 -7.38 -29.88 6.63
C ARG A 154 -7.64 -30.48 8.00
N ILE A 155 -8.82 -30.25 8.55
CA ILE A 155 -9.27 -30.88 9.79
C ILE A 155 -9.81 -32.28 9.46
N THR A 156 -9.33 -33.29 10.19
CA THR A 156 -9.80 -34.68 10.06
C THR A 156 -10.34 -35.13 11.41
N ILE A 157 -11.55 -35.68 11.42
CA ILE A 157 -12.14 -36.28 12.62
C ILE A 157 -11.49 -37.66 12.80
N VAL A 158 -10.83 -37.86 13.93
CA VAL A 158 -10.12 -39.13 14.25
C VAL A 158 -10.96 -40.09 15.09
N SER A 159 -11.96 -39.58 15.82
CA SER A 159 -12.92 -40.36 16.59
C SER A 159 -14.16 -39.52 16.88
N ASP A 160 -15.32 -40.16 17.00
CA ASP A 160 -16.57 -39.55 17.47
C ASP A 160 -17.00 -40.25 18.77
N ALA A 161 -17.48 -39.49 19.75
CA ALA A 161 -17.94 -40.05 21.02
C ALA A 161 -19.42 -40.41 20.86
N ALA A 162 -19.71 -41.71 20.78
CA ALA A 162 -21.06 -42.27 20.73
C ALA A 162 -21.82 -42.07 22.05
#